data_AF-A0A7W7DJ42-F1
#
_entry.id   AF-A0A7W7DJ42-F1
#
_cell.length_a   1.000
_cell.length_b   1.000
_cell.length_c   1.000
_cell.angle_alpha   90.00
_cell.angle_beta   90.00
_cell.angle_gamma   90.00
#
_symmetry.space_group_name_H-M   'P 1'
#
loop_
_entity.id
_entity.type
_entity.pdbx_description
1 polymer ?
#
loop_
_entity_poly.entity_id
_entity_poly.type
_entity_poly.pdbx_seq_one_letter_code
_entity_poly.pdbx_strand_id
1 'polypeptide(L)'
;MTTTLEASHAAVAAELDAEYVGVGWWGTLYRAPHRRRWYRLVPVEEIDGDQRSELLAWHTRPRRPELVPVVPGEQGEQRQLAGRWFQVVSYETDAPRALADALSEDTAAARLASVAGALRALPAWRSAIGPELVALPADIVLGGHGPLLLPLPAWGAPSVGQLFAEPERLAHLAPEAARGLPAGDRDPGLHALGVAALGCFESPPDADSERLLQRAACAAVFASRPHGSRLPSWTRRVEPVRAAHEQLRALTSGSRPVDPLRLADTLDEARHAMDPLVAVHALRAEGRPRKAVGLTHAALVDSPGYPLLILAAEIAHQDLHDPLEALSLLERAVQADPERSEAYTAQLSIIGGLWAVVQGRLAGATDGSFAHRLLATARTAFDGLPPDRRREHAHEMALCLIGQGELAEANAFAHRWLHDGSTLMWWRLDLMLDYAVTFLLLDRLDEAEQVAEQVGAGLRRLRENGQMTRRDIHEHGMRYADLVRKLHDRRNGGSRG
;
A
#
# COMPACT_ATOMS: atom_id res chain seq x y z
N MET A 1 -24.73 -6.59 26.53
CA MET A 1 -24.93 -5.96 27.85
C MET A 1 -24.24 -4.63 27.76
N THR A 2 -24.98 -3.54 27.61
CA THR A 2 -24.42 -2.18 27.65
C THR A 2 -23.87 -1.91 29.04
N THR A 3 -22.65 -1.41 29.14
CA THR A 3 -22.05 -1.08 30.42
C THR A 3 -22.80 0.11 31.06
N THR A 4 -22.74 0.27 32.38
CA THR A 4 -23.40 1.40 33.08
C THR A 4 -22.94 2.76 32.57
N LEU A 5 -21.72 2.84 32.05
CA LEU A 5 -21.15 4.03 31.42
C LEU A 5 -21.81 4.34 30.08
N GLU A 6 -21.92 3.36 29.19
CA GLU A 6 -22.57 3.49 27.88
C GLU A 6 -24.04 3.91 28.02
N ALA A 7 -24.74 3.37 29.02
CA ALA A 7 -26.11 3.77 29.33
C ALA A 7 -26.20 5.24 29.77
N SER A 8 -25.23 5.73 30.55
CA SER A 8 -25.15 7.13 30.97
C SER A 8 -24.87 8.05 29.78
N HIS A 9 -23.91 7.71 28.91
CA HIS A 9 -23.60 8.50 27.72
C HIS A 9 -24.79 8.55 26.76
N ALA A 10 -25.50 7.43 26.58
CA ALA A 10 -26.70 7.37 25.75
C ALA A 10 -27.85 8.25 26.29
N ALA A 11 -28.04 8.27 27.62
CA ALA A 11 -29.05 9.14 28.24
C ALA A 11 -28.73 10.63 28.02
N VAL A 12 -27.48 11.03 28.24
CA VAL A 12 -27.02 12.40 27.99
C VAL A 12 -27.13 12.78 26.51
N ALA A 13 -26.72 11.87 25.61
CA ALA A 13 -26.83 12.05 24.16
C ALA A 13 -28.27 12.30 23.71
N ALA A 14 -29.23 11.53 24.26
CA ALA A 14 -30.65 11.70 23.98
C ALA A 14 -31.20 13.04 24.50
N GLU A 15 -30.87 13.45 25.73
CA GLU A 15 -31.29 14.74 26.29
C GLU A 15 -30.65 15.94 25.56
N LEU A 16 -29.45 15.75 25.01
CA LEU A 16 -28.78 16.76 24.20
C LEU A 16 -29.25 16.78 22.75
N ASP A 17 -29.97 15.78 22.25
CA ASP A 17 -30.20 15.56 20.81
C ASP A 17 -28.88 15.56 20.02
N ALA A 18 -27.95 14.72 20.46
CA ALA A 18 -26.57 14.63 19.97
C ALA A 18 -26.09 13.17 19.99
N GLU A 19 -24.94 12.91 19.36
CA GLU A 19 -24.24 11.64 19.35
C GLU A 19 -23.02 11.72 20.26
N TYR A 20 -22.79 10.67 21.07
CA TYR A 20 -21.56 10.53 21.83
C TYR A 20 -20.38 10.27 20.89
N VAL A 21 -19.26 10.96 21.12
CA VAL A 21 -18.05 10.82 20.28
C VAL A 21 -16.90 10.19 21.04
N GLY A 22 -16.72 10.54 22.31
CA GLY A 22 -15.60 10.06 23.10
C GLY A 22 -15.23 10.98 24.24
N VAL A 23 -14.09 10.69 24.88
CA VAL A 23 -13.60 11.49 26.01
C VAL A 23 -12.52 12.46 25.56
N GLY A 24 -12.68 13.73 25.90
CA GLY A 24 -11.62 14.72 25.79
C GLY A 24 -10.69 14.66 27.00
N TRP A 25 -9.59 15.41 26.95
CA TRP A 25 -8.69 15.56 28.10
C TRP A 25 -9.46 16.02 29.35
N TRP A 26 -10.34 17.01 29.17
CA TRP A 26 -11.38 17.36 30.14
C TRP A 26 -12.77 17.19 29.53
N GLY A 27 -13.64 16.51 30.27
CA GLY A 27 -15.04 16.32 29.88
C GLY A 27 -15.26 15.30 28.76
N THR A 28 -16.53 15.05 28.48
CA THR A 28 -17.01 14.13 27.44
C THR A 28 -17.54 14.91 26.26
N LEU A 29 -17.31 14.43 25.04
CA LEU A 29 -17.64 15.12 23.80
C LEU A 29 -18.82 14.48 23.09
N TYR A 30 -19.70 15.36 22.59
CA TYR A 30 -20.89 15.01 21.84
C TYR A 30 -20.97 15.87 20.58
N ARG A 31 -21.47 15.32 19.48
CA ARG A 31 -21.71 16.06 18.23
C ARG A 31 -23.19 16.09 17.91
N ALA A 32 -23.70 17.21 17.43
CA ALA A 32 -25.06 17.36 16.93
C ALA A 32 -25.01 17.79 15.45
N PRO A 33 -24.93 16.83 14.51
CA PRO A 33 -24.70 17.11 13.09
C PRO A 33 -25.76 18.05 12.49
N HIS A 34 -27.04 17.84 12.85
CA HIS A 34 -28.16 18.65 12.36
C HIS A 34 -28.07 20.13 12.75
N ARG A 35 -27.35 20.46 13.83
CA ARG A 35 -27.18 21.82 14.32
C ARG A 35 -25.80 22.42 14.01
N ARG A 36 -24.89 21.64 13.39
CA ARG A 36 -23.47 22.03 13.21
C ARG A 36 -22.82 22.44 14.53
N ARG A 37 -23.15 21.68 15.59
CA ARG A 37 -22.68 21.92 16.95
C ARG A 37 -21.90 20.74 17.48
N TRP A 38 -20.89 21.05 18.27
CA TRP A 38 -20.20 20.10 19.12
C TRP A 38 -20.29 20.60 20.57
N TYR A 39 -20.42 19.68 21.51
CA TYR A 39 -20.57 19.98 22.93
C TYR A 39 -19.52 19.22 23.74
N ARG A 40 -18.81 19.92 24.60
CA ARG A 40 -18.00 19.33 25.67
C ARG A 40 -18.72 19.52 26.99
N LEU A 41 -18.93 18.43 27.70
CA LEU A 41 -19.54 18.44 29.03
C LEU A 41 -18.47 18.19 30.08
N VAL A 42 -18.22 19.19 30.93
CA VAL A 42 -17.32 19.10 32.06
C VAL A 42 -18.16 19.08 33.34
N PRO A 43 -18.06 18.07 34.21
CA PRO A 43 -18.82 18.06 35.45
C PRO A 43 -18.50 19.29 36.31
N VAL A 44 -19.53 19.91 36.90
CA VAL A 44 -19.34 21.19 37.62
C VAL A 44 -18.48 21.05 38.88
N GLU A 45 -18.43 19.86 39.48
CA GLU A 45 -17.59 19.53 40.62
C GLU A 45 -16.09 19.47 40.28
N GLU A 46 -15.74 19.43 38.99
CA GLU A 46 -14.35 19.39 38.52
C GLU A 46 -13.76 20.77 38.24
N ILE A 47 -14.61 21.81 38.21
CA ILE A 47 -14.18 23.16 37.86
C ILE A 47 -14.54 24.19 38.93
N ASP A 48 -13.57 25.01 39.28
CA ASP A 48 -13.76 26.14 40.19
C ASP A 48 -14.35 27.37 39.48
N GLY A 49 -14.49 28.48 40.23
CA GLY A 49 -15.03 29.72 39.71
C GLY A 49 -14.12 30.43 38.71
N ASP A 50 -12.80 30.26 38.84
CA ASP A 50 -11.81 30.90 37.98
C ASP A 50 -11.77 30.20 36.62
N GLN A 51 -11.78 28.86 36.61
CA GLN A 51 -11.87 28.04 35.41
C GLN A 51 -13.17 28.29 34.63
N ARG A 52 -14.30 28.46 35.34
CA ARG A 52 -15.57 28.85 34.70
C ARG A 52 -15.50 30.23 34.05
N SER A 53 -14.92 31.20 34.77
CA SER A 53 -14.73 32.55 34.24
C SER A 53 -13.80 32.54 33.03
N GLU A 54 -12.78 31.68 33.04
CA GLU A 54 -11.89 31.50 31.91
C GLU A 54 -12.64 30.93 30.70
N LEU A 55 -13.44 29.86 30.86
CA LEU A 55 -14.28 29.31 29.79
C LEU A 55 -15.19 30.36 29.18
N LEU A 56 -15.86 31.17 30.01
CA LEU A 56 -16.72 32.27 29.55
C LEU A 56 -15.95 33.27 28.67
N ALA A 57 -14.70 33.56 29.01
CA ALA A 57 -13.87 34.47 28.22
C ALA A 57 -13.59 33.93 26.80
N TRP A 58 -13.61 32.61 26.58
CA TRP A 58 -13.40 32.03 25.25
C TRP A 58 -14.49 32.41 24.24
N HIS A 59 -15.72 32.70 24.67
CA HIS A 59 -16.79 33.18 23.78
C HIS A 59 -16.45 34.51 23.09
N THR A 60 -15.56 35.29 23.69
CA THR A 60 -15.15 36.60 23.19
C THR A 60 -13.78 36.59 22.52
N ARG A 61 -13.08 35.44 22.49
CA ARG A 61 -11.76 35.37 21.86
C ARG A 61 -11.87 35.49 20.33
N PRO A 62 -10.91 36.17 19.68
CA PRO A 62 -10.87 36.21 18.22
C PRO A 62 -10.81 34.81 17.61
N ARG A 63 -11.54 34.61 16.52
CA ARG A 63 -11.49 33.36 15.75
C ARG A 63 -10.07 33.11 15.25
N ARG A 64 -9.64 31.86 15.33
CA ARG A 64 -8.33 31.40 14.84
C ARG A 64 -8.54 30.26 13.86
N PRO A 65 -7.77 30.18 12.77
CA PRO A 65 -8.01 29.21 11.71
C PRO A 65 -7.89 27.75 12.18
N GLU A 66 -7.03 27.48 13.16
CA GLU A 66 -6.71 26.13 13.63
C GLU A 66 -7.61 25.63 14.78
N LEU A 67 -8.50 26.51 15.29
CA LEU A 67 -9.34 26.23 16.44
C LEU A 67 -10.81 26.35 16.04
N VAL A 68 -11.63 25.42 16.52
CA VAL A 68 -13.07 25.55 16.39
C VAL A 68 -13.55 26.70 17.31
N PRO A 69 -14.36 27.65 16.80
CA PRO A 69 -14.87 28.74 17.61
C PRO A 69 -15.77 28.22 18.74
N VAL A 70 -15.49 28.68 19.95
CA VAL A 70 -16.37 28.49 21.10
C VAL A 70 -17.49 29.52 21.03
N VAL A 71 -18.73 29.06 21.18
CA VAL A 71 -19.93 29.90 21.07
C VAL A 71 -20.78 29.80 22.34
N PRO A 72 -21.56 30.86 22.66
CA PRO A 72 -22.52 30.79 23.76
C PRO A 72 -23.48 29.61 23.60
N GLY A 73 -23.74 28.91 24.71
CA GLY A 73 -24.67 27.78 24.73
C GLY A 73 -26.12 28.20 24.52
N GLU A 74 -26.86 27.43 23.72
CA GLU A 74 -28.27 27.71 23.36
C GLU A 74 -29.22 27.70 24.58
N GLN A 75 -28.88 26.93 25.61
CA GLN A 75 -29.69 26.74 26.82
C GLN A 75 -28.91 27.10 28.09
N GLY A 76 -27.99 28.06 27.96
CA GLY A 76 -27.06 28.43 29.03
C GLY A 76 -25.86 27.49 29.14
N GLU A 77 -24.92 27.88 30.00
CA GLU A 77 -23.62 27.22 30.10
C GLU A 77 -23.55 26.17 31.20
N GLN A 78 -24.56 26.11 32.07
CA GLN A 78 -24.71 25.05 33.06
C GLN A 78 -26.04 24.36 32.87
N ARG A 79 -26.00 23.03 32.76
CA ARG A 79 -27.18 22.22 32.51
C ARG A 79 -27.15 20.95 33.34
N GLN A 80 -28.30 20.55 33.86
CA GLN A 80 -28.48 19.23 34.43
C GLN A 80 -28.85 18.26 33.30
N LEU A 81 -28.04 17.22 33.11
CA LEU A 81 -28.22 16.18 32.09
C LEU A 81 -28.11 14.82 32.75
N ALA A 82 -29.05 13.91 32.51
CA ALA A 82 -29.12 12.59 33.13
C ALA A 82 -28.93 12.63 34.67
N GLY A 83 -29.45 13.68 35.32
CA GLY A 83 -29.39 13.88 36.77
C GLY A 83 -28.10 14.51 37.32
N ARG A 84 -27.07 14.75 36.49
CA ARG A 84 -25.79 15.39 36.90
C ARG A 84 -25.64 16.78 36.29
N TRP A 85 -25.00 17.70 37.02
CA TRP A 85 -24.74 19.05 36.54
C TRP A 85 -23.43 19.13 35.75
N PHE A 86 -23.50 19.76 34.58
CA PHE A 86 -22.36 19.97 33.70
C PHE A 86 -22.22 21.44 33.32
N GLN A 87 -20.98 21.89 33.21
CA GLN A 87 -20.60 23.03 32.41
C GLN A 87 -20.53 22.59 30.94
N VAL A 88 -21.29 23.25 30.09
CA VAL A 88 -21.45 22.94 28.67
C VAL A 88 -20.66 23.94 27.84
N VAL A 89 -19.60 23.47 27.19
CA VAL A 89 -18.85 24.26 26.21
C VAL A 89 -19.38 23.91 24.83
N SER A 90 -19.85 24.90 24.09
CA SER A 90 -20.45 24.72 22.76
C SER A 90 -19.50 25.22 21.68
N TYR A 91 -19.38 24.47 20.60
CA TYR A 91 -18.50 24.76 19.47
C TYR A 91 -19.32 24.81 18.16
N GLU A 92 -18.91 25.68 17.22
CA GLU A 92 -19.53 25.78 15.89
C GLU A 92 -18.64 25.20 14.81
N THR A 93 -19.02 24.06 14.24
CA THR A 93 -18.31 23.44 13.12
C THR A 93 -19.20 22.48 12.35
N ASP A 94 -18.96 22.38 11.06
CA ASP A 94 -19.53 21.39 10.15
C ASP A 94 -18.66 20.14 10.01
N ALA A 95 -17.57 20.02 10.79
CA ALA A 95 -16.72 18.84 10.78
C ALA A 95 -17.54 17.58 11.12
N PRO A 96 -17.59 16.59 10.21
CA PRO A 96 -18.49 15.46 10.33
C PRO A 96 -18.06 14.45 11.40
N ARG A 97 -16.76 14.41 11.74
CA ARG A 97 -16.18 13.39 12.62
C ARG A 97 -14.98 13.88 13.40
N ALA A 98 -14.68 13.19 14.51
CA ALA A 98 -13.47 13.39 15.29
C ALA A 98 -12.33 12.47 14.85
N LEU A 99 -11.11 12.73 15.33
CA LEU A 99 -9.99 11.81 15.16
C LEU A 99 -10.27 10.47 15.87
N ALA A 100 -11.00 10.46 16.98
CA ALA A 100 -11.48 9.24 17.63
C ALA A 100 -12.25 8.31 16.67
N ASP A 101 -13.21 8.87 15.92
CA ASP A 101 -13.99 8.14 14.92
C ASP A 101 -13.07 7.54 13.84
N ALA A 102 -12.16 8.36 13.29
CA ALA A 102 -11.22 7.92 12.26
C ALA A 102 -10.32 6.77 12.74
N LEU A 103 -9.89 6.79 14.00
CA LEU A 103 -9.07 5.72 14.59
C LEU A 103 -9.83 4.40 14.80
N SER A 104 -11.15 4.44 14.86
CA SER A 104 -12.01 3.28 15.07
C SER A 104 -12.47 2.62 13.76
N GLU A 105 -12.80 3.41 12.73
CA GLU A 105 -13.52 2.92 11.53
C GLU A 105 -12.65 2.83 10.26
N ASP A 106 -11.52 3.55 10.17
CA ASP A 106 -10.77 3.67 8.90
C ASP A 106 -9.70 2.56 8.73
N THR A 107 -9.10 2.47 7.52
CA THR A 107 -7.92 1.61 7.25
C THR A 107 -6.67 2.10 7.99
N ALA A 108 -5.69 1.23 8.24
CA ALA A 108 -4.45 1.60 8.94
C ALA A 108 -3.73 2.81 8.30
N ALA A 109 -3.69 2.88 6.98
CA ALA A 109 -3.10 4.00 6.25
C ALA A 109 -3.86 5.32 6.48
N ALA A 110 -5.20 5.29 6.48
CA ALA A 110 -6.02 6.46 6.74
C ALA A 110 -5.97 6.92 8.21
N ARG A 111 -5.86 5.97 9.15
CA ARG A 111 -5.59 6.27 10.57
C ARG A 111 -4.27 7.02 10.74
N LEU A 112 -3.19 6.53 10.12
CA LEU A 112 -1.89 7.20 10.14
C LEU A 112 -1.94 8.59 9.53
N ALA A 113 -2.62 8.77 8.40
CA ALA A 113 -2.79 10.09 7.78
C ALA A 113 -3.46 11.09 8.73
N SER A 114 -4.52 10.66 9.42
CA SER A 114 -5.28 11.52 10.34
C SER A 114 -4.43 11.95 11.54
N VAL A 115 -3.65 11.03 12.13
CA VAL A 115 -2.75 11.34 13.24
C VAL A 115 -1.56 12.20 12.79
N ALA A 116 -0.99 11.93 11.61
CA ALA A 116 0.06 12.77 11.02
C ALA A 116 -0.45 14.21 10.79
N GLY A 117 -1.69 14.38 10.34
CA GLY A 117 -2.34 15.69 10.27
C GLY A 117 -2.40 16.38 11.63
N ALA A 118 -2.85 15.69 12.68
CA ALA A 118 -2.93 16.25 14.03
C ALA A 118 -1.55 16.67 14.57
N LEU A 119 -0.52 15.86 14.33
CA LEU A 119 0.86 16.19 14.70
C LEU A 119 1.38 17.44 13.97
N ARG A 120 0.98 17.67 12.71
CA ARG A 120 1.33 18.88 11.96
C ARG A 120 0.61 20.14 12.47
N ALA A 121 -0.60 19.99 12.97
CA ALA A 121 -1.37 21.10 13.53
C ALA A 121 -0.96 21.46 14.97
N LEU A 122 -0.34 20.51 15.70
CA LEU A 122 0.05 20.67 17.11
C LEU A 122 0.87 21.95 17.41
N PRO A 123 1.90 22.35 16.62
CA PRO A 123 2.66 23.58 16.90
C PRO A 123 1.79 24.85 16.84
N ALA A 124 0.83 24.89 15.91
CA ALA A 124 -0.07 26.03 15.76
C ALA A 124 -1.10 26.07 16.91
N TRP A 125 -1.62 24.90 17.31
CA TRP A 125 -2.46 24.79 18.50
C TRP A 125 -1.73 25.24 19.76
N ARG A 126 -0.47 24.85 19.95
CA ARG A 126 0.33 25.31 21.10
C ARG A 126 0.59 26.80 21.12
N SER A 127 0.86 27.36 19.95
CA SER A 127 1.01 28.82 19.80
C SER A 127 -0.30 29.54 20.18
N ALA A 128 -1.43 28.87 20.02
CA ALA A 128 -2.75 29.44 20.31
C ALA A 128 -3.20 29.21 21.78
N ILE A 129 -3.05 28.01 22.32
CA ILE A 129 -3.55 27.61 23.64
C ILE A 129 -2.49 27.79 24.72
N GLY A 130 -1.27 27.36 24.44
CA GLY A 130 -0.17 27.23 25.39
C GLY A 130 0.61 25.92 25.21
N PRO A 131 1.83 25.82 25.77
CA PRO A 131 2.69 24.64 25.64
C PRO A 131 2.14 23.39 26.36
N GLU A 132 1.35 23.59 27.42
CA GLU A 132 0.73 22.53 28.25
C GLU A 132 -0.50 21.87 27.60
N LEU A 133 -0.76 22.12 26.32
CA LEU A 133 -1.91 21.55 25.61
C LEU A 133 -1.79 20.02 25.53
N VAL A 134 -2.79 19.33 26.09
CA VAL A 134 -3.05 17.91 25.88
C VAL A 134 -4.37 17.77 25.13
N ALA A 135 -4.32 17.14 23.95
CA ALA A 135 -5.48 16.86 23.12
C ALA A 135 -5.60 15.34 22.95
N LEU A 136 -6.75 14.79 23.34
CA LEU A 136 -7.13 13.41 23.06
C LEU A 136 -7.77 13.32 21.67
N PRO A 137 -7.89 12.11 21.08
CA PRO A 137 -8.49 11.95 19.76
C PRO A 137 -9.90 12.54 19.63
N ALA A 138 -10.72 12.55 20.68
CA ALA A 138 -12.04 13.16 20.63
C ALA A 138 -11.97 14.70 20.56
N ASP A 139 -10.93 15.33 21.13
CA ASP A 139 -10.74 16.79 21.13
C ASP A 139 -10.42 17.38 19.74
N ILE A 140 -10.14 16.52 18.76
CA ILE A 140 -9.68 16.92 17.42
C ILE A 140 -10.77 16.54 16.42
N VAL A 141 -11.33 17.53 15.73
CA VAL A 141 -12.30 17.31 14.66
C VAL A 141 -11.63 17.36 13.30
N LEU A 142 -12.10 16.53 12.37
CA LEU A 142 -11.53 16.41 11.03
C LEU A 142 -12.46 17.08 10.02
N GLY A 143 -12.07 18.26 9.53
CA GLY A 143 -12.80 19.02 8.50
C GLY A 143 -12.13 18.97 7.13
N GLY A 144 -12.78 19.59 6.13
CA GLY A 144 -12.26 19.64 4.75
C GLY A 144 -10.93 20.41 4.58
N HIS A 145 -10.55 21.22 5.56
CA HIS A 145 -9.31 22.02 5.55
C HIS A 145 -8.20 21.44 6.44
N GLY A 146 -8.41 20.27 7.04
CA GLY A 146 -7.48 19.64 7.98
C GLY A 146 -8.07 19.47 9.39
N PRO A 147 -7.25 19.00 10.34
CA PRO A 147 -7.67 18.82 11.73
C PRO A 147 -7.79 20.15 12.45
N LEU A 148 -8.89 20.34 13.19
CA LEU A 148 -9.13 21.49 14.05
C LEU A 148 -9.26 21.03 15.50
N LEU A 149 -8.72 21.81 16.43
CA LEU A 149 -8.86 21.53 17.86
C LEU A 149 -10.18 22.10 18.38
N LEU A 150 -10.90 21.35 19.23
CA LEU A 150 -11.96 21.85 20.10
C LEU A 150 -11.30 22.44 21.36
N PRO A 151 -11.03 23.76 21.42
CA PRO A 151 -10.12 24.28 22.41
C PRO A 151 -10.70 24.21 23.83
N LEU A 152 -9.79 24.07 24.79
CA LEU A 152 -10.00 24.23 26.22
C LEU A 152 -8.73 24.87 26.81
N PRO A 153 -8.85 25.74 27.83
CA PRO A 153 -7.66 26.20 28.54
C PRO A 153 -6.88 25.05 29.22
N ALA A 154 -5.56 25.23 29.34
CA ALA A 154 -4.65 24.19 29.81
C ALA A 154 -4.61 24.15 31.35
N TRP A 155 -5.59 23.47 31.95
CA TRP A 155 -5.73 23.35 33.42
C TRP A 155 -4.89 22.23 34.05
N GLY A 156 -4.01 21.58 33.28
CA GLY A 156 -3.30 20.38 33.74
C GLY A 156 -4.18 19.13 33.70
N ALA A 157 -3.87 18.15 34.55
CA ALA A 157 -4.55 16.85 34.57
C ALA A 157 -5.90 16.89 35.32
N PRO A 158 -6.93 16.16 34.83
CA PRO A 158 -8.19 15.98 35.55
C PRO A 158 -8.01 15.31 36.92
N SER A 159 -9.03 15.40 37.77
CA SER A 159 -9.03 14.69 39.04
C SER A 159 -8.94 13.17 38.84
N VAL A 160 -8.41 12.46 39.85
CA VAL A 160 -8.37 10.99 39.86
C VAL A 160 -9.78 10.41 39.66
N GLY A 161 -10.81 11.04 40.24
CA GLY A 161 -12.20 10.62 40.04
C GLY A 161 -12.62 10.59 38.57
N GLN A 162 -12.25 11.60 37.77
CA GLN A 162 -12.57 11.63 36.34
C GLN A 162 -11.76 10.64 35.51
N LEU A 163 -10.52 10.38 35.90
CA LEU A 163 -9.68 9.39 35.23
C LEU A 163 -10.25 7.98 35.39
N PHE A 164 -10.83 7.67 36.56
CA PHE A 164 -11.47 6.37 36.81
C PHE A 164 -12.90 6.30 36.27
N ALA A 165 -13.63 7.42 36.22
CA ALA A 165 -14.95 7.48 35.60
C ALA A 165 -14.88 7.25 34.08
N GLU A 166 -13.81 7.70 33.43
CA GLU A 166 -13.60 7.58 31.99
C GLU A 166 -12.21 6.98 31.70
N PRO A 167 -12.07 5.64 31.77
CA PRO A 167 -10.77 4.98 31.75
C PRO A 167 -9.98 5.18 30.45
N GLU A 168 -10.64 5.55 29.34
CA GLU A 168 -9.95 5.89 28.09
C GLU A 168 -8.88 6.99 28.28
N ARG A 169 -9.10 7.96 29.19
CA ARG A 169 -8.10 8.99 29.51
C ARG A 169 -6.81 8.40 30.07
N LEU A 170 -6.91 7.31 30.84
CA LEU A 170 -5.76 6.67 31.48
C LEU A 170 -4.73 6.18 30.46
N ALA A 171 -5.19 5.73 29.29
CA ALA A 171 -4.30 5.23 28.23
C ALA A 171 -3.37 6.32 27.67
N HIS A 172 -3.78 7.58 27.73
CA HIS A 172 -3.04 8.72 27.18
C HIS A 172 -2.24 9.49 28.24
N LEU A 173 -2.27 9.07 29.51
CA LEU A 173 -1.49 9.69 30.57
C LEU A 173 0.00 9.42 30.37
N ALA A 174 0.79 10.49 30.44
CA ALA A 174 2.23 10.34 30.63
C ALA A 174 2.52 9.55 31.91
N PRO A 175 3.53 8.67 31.93
CA PRO A 175 3.92 7.88 33.10
C PRO A 175 4.11 8.70 34.39
N GLU A 176 4.64 9.92 34.29
CA GLU A 176 4.80 10.83 35.42
C GLU A 176 3.43 11.25 35.97
N ALA A 177 2.50 11.66 35.11
CA ALA A 177 1.14 12.04 35.48
C ALA A 177 0.37 10.85 36.09
N ALA A 178 0.50 9.66 35.51
CA ALA A 178 -0.10 8.43 36.06
C ALA A 178 0.46 8.05 37.45
N ARG A 179 1.69 8.45 37.78
CA ARG A 179 2.30 8.27 39.11
C ARG A 179 2.01 9.43 40.07
N GLY A 180 1.33 10.49 39.62
CA GLY A 180 1.12 11.70 40.40
C GLY A 180 2.39 12.54 40.61
N LEU A 181 3.37 12.40 39.71
CA LEU A 181 4.61 13.18 39.71
C LEU A 181 4.45 14.46 38.86
N PRO A 182 5.23 15.52 39.14
CA PRO A 182 5.25 16.71 38.27
C PRO A 182 5.67 16.33 36.84
N ALA A 183 5.26 17.16 35.87
CA ALA A 183 5.67 17.00 34.49
C ALA A 183 7.21 16.97 34.40
N GLY A 184 7.75 15.87 33.88
CA GLY A 184 9.18 15.71 33.62
C GLY A 184 9.56 16.30 32.25
N ASP A 185 10.67 15.81 31.69
CA ASP A 185 11.12 16.22 30.34
C ASP A 185 10.21 15.70 29.21
N ARG A 186 9.22 14.85 29.53
CA ARG A 186 8.27 14.31 28.56
C ARG A 186 7.14 15.30 28.33
N ASP A 187 6.97 15.64 27.06
CA ASP A 187 5.85 16.43 26.56
C ASP A 187 4.52 15.63 26.64
N PRO A 188 3.55 16.06 27.47
CA PRO A 188 2.29 15.33 27.66
C PRO A 188 1.38 15.32 26.42
N GLY A 189 1.35 16.43 25.66
CA GLY A 189 0.53 16.54 24.46
C GLY A 189 1.06 15.69 23.32
N LEU A 190 2.38 15.68 23.14
CA LEU A 190 3.02 14.80 22.16
C LEU A 190 2.92 13.33 22.58
N HIS A 191 3.01 13.03 23.88
CA HIS A 191 2.81 11.68 24.39
C HIS A 191 1.40 11.17 24.08
N ALA A 192 0.35 11.95 24.36
CA ALA A 192 -1.04 11.57 24.10
C ALA A 192 -1.29 11.26 22.61
N LEU A 193 -0.77 12.09 21.69
CA LEU A 193 -0.83 11.83 20.25
C LEU A 193 0.06 10.65 19.81
N GLY A 194 1.19 10.42 20.47
CA GLY A 194 2.04 9.25 20.26
C GLY A 194 1.34 7.95 20.65
N VAL A 195 0.58 7.94 21.74
CA VAL A 195 -0.29 6.81 22.14
C VAL A 195 -1.38 6.58 21.09
N ALA A 196 -2.04 7.65 20.61
CA ALA A 196 -3.05 7.54 19.55
C ALA A 196 -2.45 6.96 18.25
N ALA A 197 -1.26 7.41 17.85
CA ALA A 197 -0.52 6.88 16.71
C ALA A 197 -0.17 5.40 16.90
N LEU A 198 0.26 4.99 18.09
CA LEU A 198 0.58 3.60 18.41
C LEU A 198 -0.67 2.70 18.33
N GLY A 199 -1.84 3.24 18.65
CA GLY A 199 -3.15 2.60 18.44
C GLY A 199 -3.52 2.31 16.98
N CYS A 200 -2.79 2.89 16.01
CA CYS A 200 -2.90 2.51 14.60
C CYS A 200 -2.23 1.16 14.31
N PHE A 201 -1.22 0.76 15.09
CA PHE A 201 -0.42 -0.46 14.90
C PHE A 201 -0.91 -1.60 15.81
N GLU A 202 -1.28 -1.24 17.04
CA GLU A 202 -1.59 -2.17 18.13
C GLU A 202 -2.99 -1.91 18.67
N SER A 203 -3.67 -2.98 19.10
CA SER A 203 -4.90 -2.83 19.88
C SER A 203 -4.53 -2.62 21.35
N PRO A 204 -5.16 -1.66 22.06
CA PRO A 204 -4.98 -1.57 23.50
C PRO A 204 -5.46 -2.86 24.17
N PRO A 205 -4.83 -3.28 25.29
CA PRO A 205 -5.28 -4.46 26.02
C PRO A 205 -6.67 -4.21 26.62
N ASP A 206 -7.51 -5.25 26.62
CA ASP A 206 -8.71 -5.25 27.44
C ASP A 206 -8.30 -5.28 28.92
N ALA A 207 -8.49 -4.17 29.62
CA ALA A 207 -8.00 -3.96 30.98
C ALA A 207 -8.99 -3.09 31.76
N ASP A 208 -9.22 -3.45 33.02
CA ASP A 208 -9.90 -2.58 33.98
C ASP A 208 -9.09 -1.28 34.23
N SER A 209 -9.75 -0.28 34.81
CA SER A 209 -9.16 1.04 35.06
C SER A 209 -7.89 0.97 35.92
N GLU A 210 -7.84 0.09 36.92
CA GLU A 210 -6.68 -0.06 37.80
C GLU A 210 -5.46 -0.59 37.06
N ARG A 211 -5.63 -1.64 36.24
CA ARG A 211 -4.56 -2.19 35.41
C ARG A 211 -4.13 -1.22 34.33
N LEU A 212 -5.06 -0.45 33.76
CA LEU A 212 -4.73 0.56 32.75
C LEU A 212 -3.89 1.69 33.37
N LEU A 213 -4.25 2.15 34.56
CA LEU A 213 -3.43 3.12 35.32
C LEU A 213 -2.04 2.55 35.64
N GLN A 214 -1.95 1.31 36.13
CA GLN A 214 -0.66 0.66 36.39
C GLN A 214 0.21 0.59 35.13
N ARG A 215 -0.39 0.24 34.00
CA ARG A 215 0.30 0.19 32.70
C ARG A 215 0.76 1.57 32.24
N ALA A 216 -0.09 2.59 32.35
CA ALA A 216 0.29 3.97 32.04
C ALA A 216 1.46 4.43 32.92
N ALA A 217 1.37 4.18 34.22
CA ALA A 217 2.45 4.45 35.18
C ALA A 217 3.75 3.70 34.84
N CYS A 218 3.69 2.54 34.21
CA CYS A 218 4.86 1.78 33.76
C CYS A 218 5.29 2.07 32.31
N ALA A 219 4.66 3.03 31.62
CA ALA A 219 4.89 3.30 30.20
C ALA A 219 4.65 2.06 29.29
N ALA A 220 3.67 1.25 29.66
CA ALA A 220 3.38 -0.08 29.09
C ALA A 220 1.88 -0.26 28.78
N VAL A 221 1.21 0.83 28.37
CA VAL A 221 -0.20 0.86 27.96
C VAL A 221 -0.47 -0.24 26.94
N PHE A 222 0.33 -0.28 25.87
CA PHE A 222 0.33 -1.38 24.92
C PHE A 222 1.20 -2.54 25.42
N ALA A 223 0.66 -3.77 25.37
CA ALA A 223 1.34 -4.95 25.90
C ALA A 223 2.50 -5.39 25.00
N SER A 224 3.57 -5.92 25.60
CA SER A 224 4.68 -6.56 24.87
C SER A 224 4.31 -7.91 24.22
N ARG A 225 3.11 -8.45 24.50
CA ARG A 225 2.60 -9.72 23.96
C ARG A 225 1.59 -9.46 22.84
N PRO A 226 1.53 -10.33 21.81
CA PRO A 226 0.80 -10.10 20.56
C PRO A 226 -0.71 -10.24 20.77
N HIS A 227 -1.34 -9.27 21.42
CA HIS A 227 -2.77 -9.09 21.32
C HIS A 227 -3.02 -8.40 19.98
N GLY A 228 -3.69 -9.11 19.08
CA GLY A 228 -4.08 -8.72 17.71
C GLY A 228 -3.50 -7.40 17.21
N SER A 229 -2.37 -7.46 16.50
CA SER A 229 -1.94 -6.30 15.73
C SER A 229 -2.98 -5.99 14.67
N ARG A 230 -3.28 -4.70 14.54
CA ARG A 230 -4.28 -4.16 13.60
C ARG A 230 -3.79 -4.13 12.16
N LEU A 231 -2.53 -4.51 11.96
CA LEU A 231 -1.87 -4.49 10.67
C LEU A 231 -1.87 -5.87 10.01
N PRO A 232 -2.07 -5.92 8.68
CA PRO A 232 -1.80 -7.10 7.87
C PRO A 232 -0.41 -7.68 8.15
N SER A 233 -0.25 -8.99 7.98
CA SER A 233 1.00 -9.66 8.39
C SER A 233 2.23 -9.20 7.59
N TRP A 234 2.03 -8.79 6.34
CA TRP A 234 3.09 -8.38 5.43
C TRP A 234 3.63 -6.98 5.75
N THR A 235 2.79 -6.02 6.18
CA THR A 235 3.21 -4.64 6.47
C THR A 235 4.20 -4.58 7.63
N ARG A 236 4.14 -5.53 8.56
CA ARG A 236 5.12 -5.68 9.66
C ARG A 236 6.54 -6.00 9.18
N ARG A 237 6.70 -6.47 7.94
CA ARG A 237 7.99 -6.78 7.31
C ARG A 237 8.56 -5.59 6.55
N VAL A 238 7.82 -4.49 6.45
CA VAL A 238 8.19 -3.28 5.71
C VAL A 238 8.95 -2.32 6.62
N GLU A 239 10.14 -1.91 6.21
CA GLU A 239 11.06 -1.18 7.08
C GLU A 239 10.52 0.16 7.59
N PRO A 240 9.96 1.06 6.75
CA PRO A 240 9.37 2.30 7.23
C PRO A 240 8.26 2.09 8.28
N VAL A 241 7.43 1.06 8.11
CA VAL A 241 6.34 0.73 9.05
C VAL A 241 6.91 0.27 10.39
N ARG A 242 7.93 -0.59 10.36
CA ARG A 242 8.62 -1.07 11.56
C ARG A 242 9.36 0.06 12.29
N ALA A 243 10.08 0.91 11.55
CA ALA A 243 10.82 2.04 12.10
C ALA A 243 9.88 3.04 12.79
N ALA A 244 8.75 3.39 12.15
CA ALA A 244 7.74 4.25 12.75
C ALA A 244 7.16 3.65 14.04
N HIS A 245 6.87 2.35 14.02
CA HIS A 245 6.38 1.63 15.19
C HIS A 245 7.38 1.62 16.35
N GLU A 246 8.65 1.35 16.08
CA GLU A 246 9.73 1.38 17.07
C GLU A 246 9.95 2.80 17.63
N GLN A 247 9.90 3.82 16.78
CA GLN A 247 10.02 5.22 17.19
C GLN A 247 8.85 5.66 18.10
N LEU A 248 7.62 5.26 17.80
CA LEU A 248 6.45 5.52 18.64
C LEU A 248 6.53 4.80 19.99
N ARG A 249 7.01 3.55 20.01
CA ARG A 249 7.28 2.85 21.26
C ARG A 249 8.35 3.57 22.08
N ALA A 250 9.43 4.01 21.46
CA ALA A 250 10.49 4.76 22.13
C ALA A 250 10.01 6.12 22.67
N LEU A 251 9.11 6.81 21.95
CA LEU A 251 8.49 8.06 22.38
C LEU A 251 7.56 7.85 23.59
N THR A 252 6.76 6.80 23.56
CA THR A 252 5.78 6.52 24.63
C THR A 252 6.42 5.88 25.86
N SER A 253 7.52 5.14 25.71
CA SER A 253 8.26 4.53 26.82
C SER A 253 9.38 5.41 27.39
N GLY A 254 9.98 6.28 26.57
CA GLY A 254 11.17 7.09 26.89
C GLY A 254 10.88 8.59 26.93
N SER A 255 11.93 9.38 27.19
CA SER A 255 11.85 10.84 27.39
C SER A 255 12.68 11.64 26.38
N ARG A 256 12.89 11.09 25.18
CA ARG A 256 13.65 11.81 24.15
C ARG A 256 12.76 12.87 23.52
N PRO A 257 13.23 14.13 23.39
CA PRO A 257 12.50 15.15 22.65
C PRO A 257 12.41 14.72 21.18
N VAL A 258 11.19 14.67 20.66
CA VAL A 258 10.90 14.37 19.27
C VAL A 258 10.14 15.56 18.70
N ASP A 259 10.58 16.04 17.53
CA ASP A 259 9.87 17.06 16.79
C ASP A 259 8.55 16.47 16.23
N PRO A 260 7.38 17.04 16.56
CA PRO A 260 6.09 16.55 16.06
C PRO A 260 6.01 16.53 14.53
N LEU A 261 6.67 17.47 13.83
CA LEU A 261 6.68 17.50 12.36
C LEU A 261 7.47 16.32 11.79
N ARG A 262 8.64 16.03 12.34
CA ARG A 262 9.42 14.85 11.96
C ARG A 262 8.67 13.56 12.24
N LEU A 263 7.96 13.48 13.37
CA LEU A 263 7.13 12.31 13.66
C LEU A 263 6.00 12.18 12.62
N ALA A 264 5.33 13.26 12.24
CA ALA A 264 4.32 13.25 11.20
C ALA A 264 4.88 12.75 9.85
N ASP A 265 6.06 13.20 9.46
CA ASP A 265 6.73 12.76 8.23
C ASP A 265 7.08 11.26 8.28
N THR A 266 7.57 10.77 9.42
CA THR A 266 7.79 9.33 9.64
C THR A 266 6.48 8.52 9.52
N LEU A 267 5.37 9.03 10.06
CA LEU A 267 4.07 8.36 9.91
C LEU A 267 3.58 8.37 8.47
N ASP A 268 3.85 9.42 7.70
CA ASP A 268 3.53 9.47 6.27
C ASP A 268 4.40 8.52 5.45
N GLU A 269 5.70 8.44 5.72
CA GLU A 269 6.58 7.46 5.07
C GLU A 269 6.07 6.03 5.33
N ALA A 270 5.74 5.72 6.58
CA ALA A 270 5.13 4.44 6.94
C ALA A 270 3.80 4.21 6.21
N ARG A 271 2.93 5.23 6.13
CA ARG A 271 1.66 5.16 5.41
C ARG A 271 1.85 4.86 3.93
N HIS A 272 2.74 5.55 3.24
CA HIS A 272 3.01 5.28 1.82
C HIS A 272 3.56 3.86 1.61
N ALA A 273 4.40 3.39 2.54
CA ALA A 273 4.94 2.04 2.52
C ALA A 273 3.91 0.94 2.89
N MET A 274 2.69 1.30 3.30
CA MET A 274 1.58 0.35 3.45
C MET A 274 0.85 0.07 2.12
N ASP A 275 1.22 0.73 1.03
CA ASP A 275 0.84 0.30 -0.32
C ASP A 275 1.80 -0.83 -0.78
N PRO A 276 1.29 -2.04 -1.10
CA PRO A 276 2.12 -3.15 -1.56
C PRO A 276 2.99 -2.82 -2.77
N LEU A 277 2.47 -2.05 -3.74
CA LEU A 277 3.23 -1.69 -4.94
C LEU A 277 4.41 -0.80 -4.58
N VAL A 278 4.17 0.23 -3.75
CA VAL A 278 5.22 1.14 -3.27
C VAL A 278 6.28 0.37 -2.50
N ALA A 279 5.87 -0.52 -1.59
CA ALA A 279 6.80 -1.32 -0.78
C ALA A 279 7.65 -2.28 -1.64
N VAL A 280 7.05 -2.93 -2.63
CA VAL A 280 7.75 -3.85 -3.54
C VAL A 280 8.69 -3.09 -4.46
N HIS A 281 8.27 -1.95 -5.01
CA HIS A 281 9.15 -1.08 -5.80
C HIS A 281 10.34 -0.57 -5.00
N ALA A 282 10.14 -0.15 -3.74
CA ALA A 282 11.23 0.28 -2.87
C ALA A 282 12.26 -0.85 -2.65
N LEU A 283 11.81 -2.08 -2.37
CA LEU A 283 12.70 -3.24 -2.23
C LEU A 283 13.43 -3.59 -3.53
N ARG A 284 12.77 -3.44 -4.68
CA ARG A 284 13.41 -3.62 -6.00
C ARG A 284 14.51 -2.58 -6.21
N ALA A 285 14.23 -1.31 -5.95
CA ALA A 285 15.17 -0.19 -6.09
C ALA A 285 16.38 -0.30 -5.14
N GLU A 286 16.19 -0.87 -3.94
CA GLU A 286 17.27 -1.21 -3.01
C GLU A 286 18.15 -2.41 -3.47
N GLY A 287 17.85 -3.02 -4.61
CA GLY A 287 18.57 -4.21 -5.09
C GLY A 287 18.25 -5.47 -4.28
N ARG A 288 17.03 -5.57 -3.73
CA ARG A 288 16.58 -6.70 -2.91
C ARG A 288 15.41 -7.48 -3.56
N PRO A 289 15.55 -7.94 -4.82
CA PRO A 289 14.45 -8.53 -5.60
C PRO A 289 13.84 -9.78 -4.96
N ARG A 290 14.64 -10.63 -4.30
CA ARG A 290 14.12 -11.82 -3.59
C ARG A 290 13.17 -11.44 -2.45
N LYS A 291 13.50 -10.38 -1.71
CA LYS A 291 12.64 -9.88 -0.63
C LYS A 291 11.40 -9.18 -1.20
N ALA A 292 11.53 -8.52 -2.34
CA ALA A 292 10.40 -7.91 -3.05
C ALA A 292 9.35 -8.98 -3.44
N VAL A 293 9.76 -10.06 -4.12
CA VAL A 293 8.86 -11.18 -4.48
C VAL A 293 8.28 -11.86 -3.23
N GLY A 294 9.11 -12.10 -2.19
CA GLY A 294 8.64 -12.66 -0.93
C GLY A 294 7.62 -11.78 -0.20
N LEU A 295 7.75 -10.45 -0.28
CA LEU A 295 6.77 -9.50 0.25
C LEU A 295 5.48 -9.54 -0.56
N THR A 296 5.58 -9.59 -1.89
CA THR A 296 4.42 -9.72 -2.79
C THR A 296 3.56 -10.93 -2.44
N HIS A 297 4.17 -12.10 -2.25
CA HIS A 297 3.41 -13.30 -1.87
C HIS A 297 2.66 -13.14 -0.56
N ALA A 298 3.27 -12.47 0.42
CA ALA A 298 2.59 -12.19 1.69
C ALA A 298 1.45 -11.16 1.50
N ALA A 299 1.66 -10.13 0.69
CA ALA A 299 0.65 -9.10 0.42
C ALA A 299 -0.54 -9.62 -0.40
N LEU A 300 -0.31 -10.55 -1.34
CA LEU A 300 -1.36 -11.15 -2.19
C LEU A 300 -2.37 -12.00 -1.40
N VAL A 301 -2.03 -12.41 -0.17
CA VAL A 301 -2.98 -13.10 0.73
C VAL A 301 -4.07 -12.13 1.21
N ASP A 302 -3.69 -10.89 1.52
CA ASP A 302 -4.60 -9.88 2.08
C ASP A 302 -5.22 -9.00 0.98
N SER A 303 -4.48 -8.74 -0.11
CA SER A 303 -4.87 -7.85 -1.20
C SER A 303 -4.50 -8.47 -2.56
N PRO A 304 -5.35 -9.34 -3.14
CA PRO A 304 -5.12 -9.85 -4.49
C PRO A 304 -5.27 -8.71 -5.49
N GLY A 305 -4.21 -8.40 -6.23
CA GLY A 305 -4.19 -7.28 -7.17
C GLY A 305 -3.39 -7.61 -8.42
N TYR A 306 -4.03 -7.40 -9.59
CA TYR A 306 -3.40 -7.59 -10.89
C TYR A 306 -2.08 -6.81 -11.05
N PRO A 307 -1.98 -5.50 -10.71
CA PRO A 307 -0.73 -4.76 -10.87
C PRO A 307 0.44 -5.34 -10.04
N LEU A 308 0.11 -5.87 -8.85
CA LEU A 308 1.11 -6.46 -7.95
C LEU A 308 1.63 -7.80 -8.48
N LEU A 309 0.76 -8.60 -9.12
CA LEU A 309 1.15 -9.84 -9.79
C LEU A 309 2.08 -9.57 -10.98
N ILE A 310 1.77 -8.58 -11.82
CA ILE A 310 2.62 -8.16 -12.94
C ILE A 310 3.99 -7.71 -12.45
N LEU A 311 4.03 -6.80 -11.47
CA LEU A 311 5.30 -6.31 -10.91
C LEU A 311 6.17 -7.44 -10.35
N ALA A 312 5.57 -8.40 -9.64
CA ALA A 312 6.32 -9.54 -9.11
C ALA A 312 6.83 -10.46 -10.21
N ALA A 313 6.04 -10.70 -11.26
CA ALA A 313 6.48 -11.47 -12.42
C ALA A 313 7.66 -10.81 -13.15
N GLU A 314 7.62 -9.48 -13.31
CA GLU A 314 8.72 -8.71 -13.88
C GLU A 314 10.00 -8.84 -13.04
N ILE A 315 9.90 -8.69 -11.72
CA ILE A 315 11.04 -8.85 -10.80
C ILE A 315 11.60 -10.28 -10.87
N ALA A 316 10.73 -11.29 -10.84
CA ALA A 316 11.13 -12.69 -10.94
C ALA A 316 11.87 -12.97 -12.25
N HIS A 317 11.37 -12.44 -13.37
CA HIS A 317 11.99 -12.65 -14.67
C HIS A 317 13.29 -11.85 -14.87
N GLN A 318 13.24 -10.54 -14.65
CA GLN A 318 14.32 -9.61 -15.02
C GLN A 318 15.44 -9.59 -13.98
N ASP A 319 15.09 -9.59 -12.68
CA ASP A 319 16.06 -9.35 -11.61
C ASP A 319 16.54 -10.67 -10.95
N LEU A 320 15.66 -11.68 -10.89
CA LEU A 320 15.98 -13.00 -10.31
C LEU A 320 16.37 -14.05 -11.36
N HIS A 321 16.07 -13.80 -12.63
CA HIS A 321 16.21 -14.78 -13.72
C HIS A 321 15.50 -16.10 -13.41
N ASP A 322 14.33 -16.02 -12.77
CA ASP A 322 13.45 -17.15 -12.45
C ASP A 322 12.18 -17.11 -13.32
N PRO A 323 12.25 -17.66 -14.54
CA PRO A 323 11.13 -17.59 -15.48
C PRO A 323 9.94 -18.47 -15.06
N LEU A 324 10.14 -19.50 -14.24
CA LEU A 324 9.04 -20.37 -13.79
C LEU A 324 8.19 -19.67 -12.74
N GLU A 325 8.84 -19.00 -11.78
CA GLU A 325 8.15 -18.16 -10.81
C GLU A 325 7.39 -17.02 -11.51
N ALA A 326 8.01 -16.39 -12.49
CA ALA A 326 7.36 -15.35 -13.30
C ALA A 326 6.12 -15.88 -14.02
N LEU A 327 6.18 -17.04 -14.68
CA LEU A 327 5.04 -17.65 -15.37
C LEU A 327 3.90 -18.01 -14.40
N SER A 328 4.22 -18.57 -13.24
CA SER A 328 3.25 -18.87 -12.18
C SER A 328 2.50 -17.62 -11.71
N LEU A 329 3.22 -16.51 -11.51
CA LEU A 329 2.62 -15.22 -11.15
C LEU A 329 1.74 -14.64 -12.26
N LEU A 330 2.16 -14.77 -13.53
CA LEU A 330 1.39 -14.32 -14.69
C LEU A 330 0.13 -15.16 -14.91
N GLU A 331 0.18 -16.48 -14.68
CA GLU A 331 -1.01 -17.34 -14.73
C GLU A 331 -2.05 -16.89 -13.70
N ARG A 332 -1.63 -16.52 -12.48
CA ARG A 332 -2.51 -15.91 -11.48
C ARG A 332 -3.03 -14.55 -11.92
N ALA A 333 -2.24 -13.75 -12.63
CA ALA A 333 -2.68 -12.45 -13.16
C ALA A 333 -3.78 -12.63 -14.22
N VAL A 334 -3.60 -13.56 -15.16
CA VAL A 334 -4.60 -13.95 -16.17
C VAL A 334 -5.89 -14.43 -15.51
N GLN A 335 -5.80 -15.25 -14.46
CA GLN A 335 -6.98 -15.71 -13.73
C GLN A 335 -7.72 -14.58 -13.01
N ALA A 336 -6.99 -13.57 -12.53
CA ALA A 336 -7.56 -12.42 -11.84
C ALA A 336 -8.25 -11.45 -12.80
N ASP A 337 -7.69 -11.21 -13.98
CA ASP A 337 -8.26 -10.35 -15.02
C ASP A 337 -7.90 -10.88 -16.43
N PRO A 338 -8.78 -11.70 -17.04
CA PRO A 338 -8.52 -12.31 -18.34
C PRO A 338 -8.57 -11.34 -19.53
N GLU A 339 -9.12 -10.13 -19.37
CA GLU A 339 -9.28 -9.16 -20.47
C GLU A 339 -8.00 -8.36 -20.73
N ARG A 340 -7.10 -8.31 -19.75
CA ARG A 340 -5.85 -7.56 -19.85
C ARG A 340 -4.78 -8.34 -20.63
N SER A 341 -4.30 -7.73 -21.71
CA SER A 341 -3.30 -8.35 -22.58
C SER A 341 -1.89 -8.39 -22.00
N GLU A 342 -1.58 -7.59 -20.97
CA GLU A 342 -0.21 -7.41 -20.45
C GLU A 342 0.36 -8.74 -19.92
N ALA A 343 -0.45 -9.52 -19.19
CA ALA A 343 -0.03 -10.82 -18.67
C ALA A 343 0.27 -11.83 -19.79
N TYR A 344 -0.58 -11.89 -20.82
CA TYR A 344 -0.38 -12.79 -21.97
C TYR A 344 0.86 -12.40 -22.79
N THR A 345 1.08 -11.11 -23.02
CA THR A 345 2.29 -10.60 -23.69
C THR A 345 3.54 -11.02 -22.93
N ALA A 346 3.55 -10.86 -21.60
CA ALA A 346 4.68 -11.26 -20.77
C ALA A 346 4.88 -12.79 -20.79
N GLN A 347 3.82 -13.59 -20.74
CA GLN A 347 3.91 -15.06 -20.84
C GLN A 347 4.56 -15.49 -22.14
N LEU A 348 4.12 -14.95 -23.28
CA LEU A 348 4.69 -15.27 -24.59
C LEU A 348 6.17 -14.89 -24.70
N SER A 349 6.52 -13.69 -24.23
CA SER A 349 7.91 -13.22 -24.25
C SER A 349 8.82 -14.14 -23.43
N ILE A 350 8.41 -14.53 -22.23
CA ILE A 350 9.19 -15.41 -21.35
C ILE A 350 9.32 -16.81 -21.94
N ILE A 351 8.23 -17.41 -22.43
CA ILE A 351 8.24 -18.76 -22.98
C ILE A 351 9.06 -18.80 -24.28
N GLY A 352 8.90 -17.82 -25.17
CA GLY A 352 9.70 -17.70 -26.39
C GLY A 352 11.20 -17.57 -26.09
N GLY A 353 11.57 -16.73 -25.10
CA GLY A 353 12.95 -16.58 -24.65
C GLY A 353 13.54 -17.85 -24.04
N LEU A 354 12.77 -18.60 -23.24
CA LEU A 354 13.17 -19.91 -22.72
C LEU A 354 13.54 -20.87 -23.86
N TRP A 355 12.70 -20.98 -24.89
CA TRP A 355 12.94 -21.87 -26.02
C TRP A 355 14.14 -21.45 -26.87
N ALA A 356 14.35 -20.15 -27.08
CA ALA A 356 15.52 -19.65 -27.78
C ALA A 356 16.84 -20.09 -27.10
N VAL A 357 16.86 -20.14 -25.77
CA VAL A 357 18.02 -20.61 -24.99
C VAL A 357 18.13 -22.15 -24.98
N VAL A 358 17.01 -22.86 -24.83
CA VAL A 358 16.95 -24.33 -24.71
C VAL A 358 17.27 -25.03 -26.04
N GLN A 359 16.83 -24.48 -27.19
CA GLN A 359 17.18 -24.98 -28.54
C GLN A 359 18.70 -25.04 -28.77
N GLY A 360 19.49 -24.26 -28.01
CA GLY A 360 20.95 -24.30 -28.08
C GLY A 360 21.64 -25.33 -27.18
N ARG A 361 20.95 -25.93 -26.18
CA ARG A 361 21.65 -26.70 -25.13
C ARG A 361 21.02 -28.05 -24.72
N LEU A 362 19.71 -28.29 -24.86
CA LEU A 362 19.08 -29.45 -24.18
C LEU A 362 17.85 -30.04 -24.91
N ALA A 363 17.92 -30.27 -26.22
CA ALA A 363 16.84 -30.90 -26.99
C ALA A 363 16.47 -32.36 -26.57
N GLY A 364 17.03 -32.89 -25.47
CA GLY A 364 16.74 -34.24 -24.98
C GLY A 364 16.55 -34.37 -23.47
N ALA A 365 16.44 -33.27 -22.70
CA ALA A 365 16.38 -33.32 -21.23
C ALA A 365 15.08 -32.79 -20.61
N THR A 366 14.13 -32.31 -21.42
CA THR A 366 12.83 -31.84 -20.91
C THR A 366 11.81 -32.97 -20.86
N ASP A 367 11.21 -33.20 -19.69
CA ASP A 367 10.06 -34.09 -19.56
C ASP A 367 8.93 -33.61 -20.49
N GLY A 368 8.36 -34.53 -21.29
CA GLY A 368 7.31 -34.20 -22.26
C GLY A 368 6.08 -33.52 -21.64
N SER A 369 5.81 -33.75 -20.34
CA SER A 369 4.71 -33.11 -19.61
C SER A 369 4.95 -31.63 -19.30
N PHE A 370 6.20 -31.22 -19.08
CA PHE A 370 6.57 -29.82 -18.84
C PHE A 370 6.54 -29.02 -20.14
N ALA A 371 7.14 -29.60 -21.19
CA ALA A 371 7.16 -28.99 -22.51
C ALA A 371 5.72 -28.77 -23.04
N HIS A 372 4.84 -29.76 -22.90
CA HIS A 372 3.44 -29.64 -23.31
C HIS A 372 2.69 -28.54 -22.56
N ARG A 373 2.92 -28.39 -21.24
CA ARG A 373 2.29 -27.31 -20.44
C ARG A 373 2.73 -25.92 -20.93
N LEU A 374 4.02 -25.71 -21.18
CA LEU A 374 4.51 -24.44 -21.72
C LEU A 374 3.87 -24.10 -23.08
N LEU A 375 3.72 -25.09 -23.96
CA LEU A 375 3.05 -24.87 -25.25
C LEU A 375 1.57 -24.51 -25.07
N ALA A 376 0.86 -25.20 -24.18
CA ALA A 376 -0.53 -24.89 -23.87
C ALA A 376 -0.69 -23.47 -23.30
N THR A 377 0.18 -23.06 -22.39
CA THR A 377 0.21 -21.69 -21.85
C THR A 377 0.52 -20.67 -22.97
N ALA A 378 1.49 -20.94 -23.84
CA ALA A 378 1.80 -20.06 -24.97
C ALA A 378 0.63 -19.93 -25.96
N ARG A 379 -0.04 -21.02 -26.31
CA ARG A 379 -1.24 -20.98 -27.17
C ARG A 379 -2.35 -20.15 -26.54
N THR A 380 -2.64 -20.42 -25.27
CA THR A 380 -3.67 -19.68 -24.52
C THR A 380 -3.34 -18.19 -24.46
N ALA A 381 -2.08 -17.84 -24.22
CA ALA A 381 -1.63 -16.46 -24.21
C ALA A 381 -1.75 -15.80 -25.60
N PHE A 382 -1.34 -16.49 -26.66
CA PHE A 382 -1.47 -15.98 -28.04
C PHE A 382 -2.92 -15.76 -28.44
N ASP A 383 -3.80 -16.69 -28.12
CA ASP A 383 -5.23 -16.56 -28.41
C ASP A 383 -5.92 -15.51 -27.52
N GLY A 384 -5.41 -15.27 -26.30
CA GLY A 384 -5.87 -14.21 -25.42
C GLY A 384 -5.51 -12.79 -25.88
N LEU A 385 -4.54 -12.64 -26.79
CA LEU A 385 -4.13 -11.32 -27.29
C LEU A 385 -5.14 -10.73 -28.29
N PRO A 386 -5.30 -9.39 -28.33
CA PRO A 386 -5.98 -8.71 -29.43
C PRO A 386 -5.29 -8.96 -30.79
N PRO A 387 -6.02 -8.90 -31.93
CA PRO A 387 -5.49 -9.25 -33.25
C PRO A 387 -4.19 -8.51 -33.63
N ASP A 388 -4.10 -7.22 -33.33
CA ASP A 388 -2.91 -6.41 -33.63
C ASP A 388 -1.68 -6.89 -32.84
N ARG A 389 -1.89 -7.25 -31.56
CA ARG A 389 -0.83 -7.77 -30.67
C ARG A 389 -0.39 -9.18 -31.04
N ARG A 390 -1.29 -10.02 -31.57
CA ARG A 390 -0.91 -11.34 -32.10
C ARG A 390 0.08 -11.24 -33.25
N ARG A 391 -0.06 -10.21 -34.09
CA ARG A 391 0.87 -9.97 -35.19
C ARG A 391 2.27 -9.65 -34.68
N GLU A 392 2.36 -8.78 -33.67
CA GLU A 392 3.62 -8.43 -33.00
C GLU A 392 4.29 -9.68 -32.39
N HIS A 393 3.52 -10.52 -31.69
CA HIS A 393 4.04 -11.69 -30.97
C HIS A 393 4.06 -13.01 -31.74
N ALA A 394 3.91 -12.97 -33.07
CA ALA A 394 3.93 -14.17 -33.91
C ALA A 394 5.30 -14.86 -33.88
N HIS A 395 6.39 -14.11 -33.73
CA HIS A 395 7.74 -14.66 -33.63
C HIS A 395 7.90 -15.55 -32.39
N GLU A 396 7.48 -15.08 -31.22
CA GLU A 396 7.59 -15.81 -29.96
C GLU A 396 6.75 -17.10 -29.99
N MET A 397 5.55 -17.04 -30.56
CA MET A 397 4.72 -18.23 -30.75
C MET A 397 5.36 -19.23 -31.73
N ALA A 398 5.97 -18.76 -32.81
CA ALA A 398 6.71 -19.63 -33.74
C ALA A 398 7.90 -20.31 -33.05
N LEU A 399 8.69 -19.58 -32.27
CA LEU A 399 9.79 -20.16 -31.48
C LEU A 399 9.32 -21.25 -30.51
N CYS A 400 8.15 -21.08 -29.87
CA CYS A 400 7.56 -22.09 -29.01
C CYS A 400 7.25 -23.39 -29.77
N LEU A 401 6.61 -23.28 -30.95
CA LEU A 401 6.29 -24.46 -31.78
C LEU A 401 7.56 -25.17 -32.28
N ILE A 402 8.57 -24.41 -32.70
CA ILE A 402 9.87 -24.96 -33.12
C ILE A 402 10.54 -25.69 -31.95
N GLY A 403 10.53 -25.08 -30.76
CA GLY A 403 11.16 -25.65 -29.55
C GLY A 403 10.56 -26.99 -29.11
N GLN A 404 9.27 -27.21 -29.37
CA GLN A 404 8.57 -28.46 -29.08
C GLN A 404 8.78 -29.54 -30.14
N GLY A 405 9.34 -29.18 -31.30
CA GLY A 405 9.45 -30.09 -32.44
C GLY A 405 8.17 -30.20 -33.27
N GLU A 406 7.18 -29.32 -33.07
CA GLU A 406 5.97 -29.24 -33.91
C GLU A 406 6.28 -28.52 -35.24
N LEU A 407 7.29 -29.02 -35.97
CA LEU A 407 7.95 -28.30 -37.06
C LEU A 407 7.02 -28.02 -38.25
N ALA A 408 6.13 -28.95 -38.58
CA ALA A 408 5.16 -28.76 -39.66
C ALA A 408 4.13 -27.67 -39.31
N GLU A 409 3.67 -27.64 -38.06
CA GLU A 409 2.75 -26.62 -37.57
C GLU A 409 3.46 -25.26 -37.50
N ALA A 410 4.69 -25.23 -36.99
CA ALA A 410 5.52 -24.03 -36.93
C ALA A 410 5.72 -23.42 -38.32
N ASN A 411 6.01 -24.25 -39.34
CA ASN A 411 6.20 -23.81 -40.72
C ASN A 411 4.92 -23.18 -41.28
N ALA A 412 3.78 -23.86 -41.13
CA ALA A 412 2.49 -23.35 -41.58
C ALA A 412 2.06 -22.08 -40.82
N PHE A 413 2.36 -22.00 -39.53
CA PHE A 413 2.10 -20.84 -38.69
C PHE A 413 2.94 -19.63 -39.13
N ALA A 414 4.25 -19.79 -39.25
CA ALA A 414 5.15 -18.72 -39.70
C ALA A 414 4.77 -18.23 -41.09
N HIS A 415 4.49 -19.13 -42.04
CA HIS A 415 3.99 -18.77 -43.36
C HIS A 415 2.72 -17.92 -43.27
N ARG A 416 1.71 -18.33 -42.49
CA ARG A 416 0.46 -17.57 -42.35
C ARG A 416 0.70 -16.14 -41.84
N TRP A 417 1.58 -15.97 -40.86
CA TRP A 417 1.86 -14.67 -40.22
C TRP A 417 2.91 -13.82 -40.95
N LEU A 418 3.58 -14.37 -41.97
CA LEU A 418 4.43 -13.64 -42.89
C LEU A 418 3.64 -12.95 -44.02
N HIS A 419 2.36 -13.29 -44.20
CA HIS A 419 1.51 -12.72 -45.24
C HIS A 419 0.46 -11.76 -44.65
N ASP A 420 0.39 -10.55 -45.20
CA ASP A 420 -0.75 -9.64 -44.99
C ASP A 420 -1.65 -9.74 -46.23
N GLY A 421 -2.70 -10.57 -46.14
CA GLY A 421 -3.48 -10.98 -47.31
C GLY A 421 -2.61 -11.79 -48.29
N SER A 422 -2.37 -11.24 -49.49
CA SER A 422 -1.54 -11.88 -50.53
C SER A 422 -0.07 -11.44 -50.52
N THR A 423 0.30 -10.47 -49.67
CA THR A 423 1.62 -9.83 -49.75
C THR A 423 2.56 -10.39 -48.69
N LEU A 424 3.74 -10.88 -49.12
CA LEU A 424 4.81 -11.33 -48.23
C LEU A 424 5.49 -10.13 -47.55
N MET A 425 5.51 -10.12 -46.22
CA MET A 425 6.17 -9.12 -45.40
C MET A 425 7.66 -9.44 -45.22
N TRP A 426 8.44 -9.30 -46.29
CA TRP A 426 9.88 -9.64 -46.32
C TRP A 426 10.74 -8.88 -45.28
N TRP A 427 10.25 -7.76 -44.74
CA TRP A 427 10.93 -6.97 -43.71
C TRP A 427 10.82 -7.58 -42.29
N ARG A 428 9.94 -8.57 -42.08
CA ARG A 428 9.84 -9.33 -40.82
C ARG A 428 10.92 -10.40 -40.73
N LEU A 429 12.16 -9.94 -40.54
CA LEU A 429 13.34 -10.80 -40.56
C LEU A 429 13.32 -11.87 -39.44
N ASP A 430 12.76 -11.53 -38.28
CA ASP A 430 12.51 -12.42 -37.16
C ASP A 430 11.76 -13.70 -37.58
N LEU A 431 10.60 -13.52 -38.21
CA LEU A 431 9.70 -14.60 -38.59
C LEU A 431 10.14 -15.29 -39.88
N MET A 432 10.79 -14.56 -40.81
CA MET A 432 11.44 -15.16 -41.99
C MET A 432 12.56 -16.13 -41.59
N LEU A 433 13.36 -15.76 -40.58
CA LEU A 433 14.38 -16.63 -40.03
C LEU A 433 13.77 -17.88 -39.37
N ASP A 434 12.70 -17.73 -38.59
CA ASP A 434 11.99 -18.89 -38.01
C ASP A 434 11.45 -19.81 -39.12
N TYR A 435 10.86 -19.24 -40.16
CA TYR A 435 10.35 -19.98 -41.31
C TYR A 435 11.46 -20.77 -42.02
N ALA A 436 12.61 -20.15 -42.29
CA ALA A 436 13.77 -20.84 -42.85
C ALA A 436 14.30 -21.96 -41.93
N VAL A 437 14.34 -21.71 -40.62
CA VAL A 437 14.75 -22.71 -39.61
C VAL A 437 13.80 -23.91 -39.63
N THR A 438 12.49 -23.71 -39.77
CA THR A 438 11.56 -24.85 -39.87
C THR A 438 11.84 -25.72 -41.09
N PHE A 439 12.15 -25.15 -42.26
CA PHE A 439 12.54 -25.94 -43.43
C PHE A 439 13.83 -26.71 -43.22
N LEU A 440 14.85 -26.07 -42.63
CA LEU A 440 16.11 -26.74 -42.28
C LEU A 440 15.87 -27.94 -41.35
N LEU A 441 15.03 -27.77 -40.32
CA LEU A 441 14.74 -28.84 -39.35
C LEU A 441 13.85 -29.95 -39.93
N LEU A 442 13.06 -29.66 -40.98
CA LEU A 442 12.30 -30.63 -41.77
C LEU A 442 13.12 -31.28 -42.90
N ASP A 443 14.43 -31.01 -42.98
CA ASP A 443 15.35 -31.50 -44.02
C ASP A 443 14.99 -31.03 -45.45
N ARG A 444 14.26 -29.91 -45.56
CA ARG A 444 13.89 -29.24 -46.81
C ARG A 444 14.91 -28.17 -47.15
N LEU A 445 16.11 -28.63 -47.53
CA LEU A 445 17.30 -27.77 -47.61
C LEU A 445 17.21 -26.71 -48.72
N ASP A 446 16.58 -27.03 -49.85
CA ASP A 446 16.44 -26.10 -50.99
C ASP A 446 15.52 -24.93 -50.64
N GLU A 447 14.40 -25.21 -49.98
CA GLU A 447 13.47 -24.18 -49.51
C GLU A 447 14.07 -23.34 -48.38
N ALA A 448 14.83 -23.96 -47.48
CA ALA A 448 15.55 -23.25 -46.43
C ALA A 448 16.59 -22.27 -47.02
N GLU A 449 17.33 -22.69 -48.06
CA GLU A 449 18.29 -21.84 -48.78
C GLU A 449 17.58 -20.69 -49.49
N GLN A 450 16.47 -20.95 -50.17
CA GLN A 450 15.70 -19.91 -50.87
C GLN A 450 15.20 -18.83 -49.90
N VAL A 451 14.70 -19.21 -48.72
CA VAL A 451 14.25 -18.24 -47.71
C VAL A 451 15.46 -17.50 -47.09
N ALA A 452 16.58 -18.19 -46.85
CA ALA A 452 17.81 -17.57 -46.36
C ALA A 452 18.34 -16.49 -47.32
N GLU A 453 18.33 -16.73 -48.63
CA GLU A 453 18.71 -15.73 -49.64
C GLU A 453 17.85 -14.46 -49.55
N GLN A 454 16.54 -14.62 -49.36
CA GLN A 454 15.61 -13.50 -49.16
C GLN A 454 15.91 -12.73 -47.88
N VAL A 455 16.21 -13.41 -46.77
CA VAL A 455 16.64 -12.78 -45.51
C VAL A 455 17.93 -11.99 -45.71
N GLY A 456 18.92 -12.56 -46.39
CA GLY A 456 20.19 -11.89 -46.69
C GLY A 456 20.01 -10.64 -47.56
N ALA A 457 19.13 -10.69 -48.57
CA ALA A 457 18.75 -9.54 -49.37
C ALA A 457 18.02 -8.46 -48.54
N GLY A 458 17.10 -8.87 -47.67
CA GLY A 458 16.37 -7.98 -46.76
C GLY A 458 17.28 -7.26 -45.77
N LEU A 459 18.20 -7.97 -45.12
CA LEU A 459 19.21 -7.42 -44.21
C LEU A 459 20.08 -6.34 -44.87
N ARG A 460 20.52 -6.56 -46.12
CA ARG A 460 21.29 -5.55 -46.88
C ARG A 460 20.47 -4.29 -47.13
N ARG A 461 19.24 -4.43 -47.64
CA ARG A 461 18.35 -3.29 -47.92
C ARG A 461 18.02 -2.48 -46.67
N LEU A 462 17.71 -3.14 -45.56
CA LEU A 462 17.39 -2.46 -44.29
C LEU A 462 18.61 -1.72 -43.72
N ARG A 463 19.81 -2.29 -43.86
CA ARG A 463 21.07 -1.65 -43.47
C ARG A 463 21.38 -0.41 -44.31
N GLU A 464 21.16 -0.49 -45.62
CA GLU A 464 21.37 0.63 -46.55
C GLU A 464 20.38 1.77 -46.33
N ASN A 465 19.12 1.44 -46.03
CA ASN A 465 18.05 2.43 -45.86
C ASN A 465 17.99 3.04 -44.44
N GLY A 466 18.74 2.52 -43.47
CA GLY A 466 18.74 3.03 -42.08
C GLY A 466 17.41 2.84 -41.34
N GLN A 467 16.55 1.93 -41.79
CA GLN A 467 15.18 1.73 -41.28
C GLN A 467 15.10 0.80 -40.05
N MET A 468 16.25 0.35 -39.52
CA MET A 468 16.34 -0.55 -38.38
C MET A 468 17.54 -0.19 -37.51
N THR A 469 17.44 -0.42 -36.19
CA THR A 469 18.54 -0.07 -35.29
C THR A 469 19.78 -0.93 -35.57
N ARG A 470 20.98 -0.40 -35.27
CA ARG A 470 22.23 -1.15 -35.44
C ARG A 470 22.25 -2.45 -34.63
N ARG A 471 21.57 -2.46 -33.48
CA ARG A 471 21.47 -3.63 -32.61
C ARG A 471 20.65 -4.73 -33.26
N ASP A 472 19.45 -4.42 -33.75
CA ASP A 472 18.55 -5.42 -34.33
C ASP A 472 19.14 -6.01 -35.62
N ILE A 473 19.79 -5.17 -36.45
CA ILE A 473 20.52 -5.64 -37.64
C ILE A 473 21.62 -6.65 -37.24
N HIS A 474 22.32 -6.40 -36.14
CA HIS A 474 23.36 -7.30 -35.66
C HIS A 474 22.77 -8.62 -35.13
N GLU A 475 21.71 -8.56 -34.31
CA GLU A 475 21.04 -9.74 -33.76
C GLU A 475 20.46 -10.65 -34.87
N HIS A 476 19.72 -10.07 -35.84
CA HIS A 476 19.23 -10.82 -37.00
C HIS A 476 20.36 -11.33 -37.89
N GLY A 477 21.43 -10.54 -38.07
CA GLY A 477 22.62 -10.95 -38.83
C GLY A 477 23.32 -12.16 -38.23
N MET A 478 23.43 -12.24 -36.90
CA MET A 478 24.00 -13.39 -36.20
C MET A 478 23.14 -14.65 -36.36
N ARG A 479 21.82 -14.52 -36.24
CA ARG A 479 20.88 -15.65 -36.50
C ARG A 479 20.96 -16.13 -37.95
N TYR A 480 21.02 -15.21 -38.90
CA TYR A 480 21.20 -15.52 -40.32
C TYR A 480 22.51 -16.28 -40.58
N ALA A 481 23.62 -15.80 -40.03
CA ALA A 481 24.92 -16.45 -40.18
C ALA A 481 24.92 -17.88 -39.61
N ASP A 482 24.27 -18.10 -38.44
CA ASP A 482 24.13 -19.43 -37.86
C ASP A 482 23.28 -20.37 -38.74
N LEU A 483 22.18 -19.87 -39.29
CA LEU A 483 21.33 -20.61 -40.24
C LEU A 483 22.12 -21.05 -41.48
N VAL A 484 22.84 -20.12 -42.13
CA VAL A 484 23.65 -20.41 -43.33
C VAL A 484 24.74 -21.43 -43.03
N ARG A 485 25.40 -21.31 -41.88
CA ARG A 485 26.40 -22.28 -41.43
C ARG A 485 25.79 -23.68 -41.27
N LYS A 486 24.65 -23.80 -40.58
CA LYS A 486 23.95 -25.08 -40.40
C LYS A 486 23.48 -25.69 -41.71
N LEU A 487 23.02 -24.88 -42.67
CA LEU A 487 22.66 -25.32 -44.02
C LEU A 487 23.86 -25.92 -44.76
N HIS A 488 25.00 -25.24 -44.70
CA HIS A 488 26.24 -25.72 -45.31
C HIS A 488 26.72 -27.04 -44.68
N ASP A 489 26.70 -27.11 -43.34
CA ASP A 489 27.10 -28.31 -42.59
C ASP A 489 26.21 -29.52 -42.92
N ARG A 490 24.88 -29.33 -43.04
CA ARG A 490 23.94 -30.40 -43.40
C ARG A 490 24.14 -30.93 -44.82
N ARG A 491 24.33 -30.04 -45.81
CA ARG A 491 24.60 -30.47 -47.19
C ARG A 491 25.93 -31.20 -47.34
N ASN A 492 26.97 -30.74 -46.64
CA ASN A 492 28.30 -31.37 -46.71
C ASN A 492 28.41 -32.63 -45.86
N GLY A 493 27.63 -32.74 -44.77
CA GLY A 493 27.56 -33.91 -43.90
C GLY A 493 26.85 -35.12 -44.53
N GLY A 494 25.94 -34.89 -45.48
CA GLY A 494 25.28 -35.94 -46.26
C GLY A 494 26.14 -36.58 -47.35
N SER A 495 27.37 -36.09 -47.57
CA SER A 495 28.32 -36.59 -48.58
C SER A 495 29.34 -37.60 -48.02
N ARG A 496 29.13 -38.10 -46.80
CA ARG A 496 29.86 -39.24 -46.21
C ARG A 496 28.88 -40.25 -45.61
N GLY A 497 28.23 -41.01 -46.49
CA GLY A 497 27.38 -42.15 -46.15
C GLY A 497 27.19 -43.02 -47.37
#